data_AF-A0A4Y2K6N7-F1
#
_entry.id   AF-A0A4Y2K6N7-F1
#
_cell.length_a   1.000
_cell.length_b   1.000
_cell.length_c   1.000
_cell.angle_alpha   90.00
_cell.angle_beta   90.00
_cell.angle_gamma   90.00
#
_symmetry.space_group_name_H-M   'P 1'
#
loop_
_entity.id
_entity.type
_entity.pdbx_description
1 polymer ?
#
loop_
_entity_poly.entity_id
_entity_poly.type
_entity_poly.pdbx_seq_one_letter_code
_entity_poly.pdbx_strand_id
1 'polypeptide(L)'
;MALDVIQVEGCYVSSCLPKALFVPSPSSFPRSKRDHVHSSDVLYFKPKKKTVDAKSATPSTADNGLPVAGRQHLSVQTDLYLEELCDVIEEADAQCETDPLLDRPPSPLFVPAKSGPDVATQIYPGELFDFDEEVEPILEALVGQTLEQALIEIMAEEELAVLSDLQIDYEARRNAEVAEVKRLEEQERRLSEEKEKRIKEQEEAVSLEDEVAKKIVACIFSQNYLSELVPQVYKKLEAEGYFEVEDPEMLEIEEAFWPWLMNEVDSEIATLEASCHLLDTLIDDSIQSIAETSVIQPEKQNIYPETTKYTSEEVVEDAEVNENTEPNNASDETNEAI
;
A
#
# COMPACT_ATOMS: atom_id res chain seq x y z
N MET A 1 3.23 -9.10 -46.77
CA MET A 1 3.70 -9.39 -45.40
C MET A 1 3.31 -10.82 -45.12
N ALA A 2 4.29 -11.72 -45.21
CA ALA A 2 4.10 -13.16 -45.07
C ALA A 2 3.87 -13.49 -43.58
N LEU A 3 2.84 -14.28 -43.31
CA LEU A 3 2.65 -14.94 -42.02
C LEU A 3 2.70 -16.44 -42.32
N ASP A 4 3.82 -17.05 -41.95
CA ASP A 4 4.01 -18.48 -42.01
C ASP A 4 3.23 -19.16 -40.88
N VAL A 5 2.51 -20.19 -41.30
CA VAL A 5 1.79 -21.18 -40.49
C VAL A 5 2.72 -22.37 -40.27
N ILE A 6 3.08 -22.69 -39.03
CA ILE A 6 3.59 -24.01 -38.61
C ILE A 6 3.19 -24.15 -37.13
N GLN A 7 2.11 -24.85 -36.75
CA GLN A 7 1.85 -26.30 -36.73
C GLN A 7 2.59 -27.03 -35.59
N VAL A 8 1.74 -27.61 -34.74
CA VAL A 8 2.00 -28.36 -33.51
C VAL A 8 2.22 -29.83 -33.84
N GLU A 9 3.35 -30.40 -33.43
CA GLU A 9 3.60 -31.81 -33.13
C GLU A 9 4.78 -31.82 -32.13
N GLY A 10 4.91 -32.64 -31.09
CA GLY A 10 4.27 -33.88 -30.66
C GLY A 10 5.32 -34.63 -29.81
N CYS A 11 4.87 -35.26 -28.72
CA CYS A 11 5.48 -36.39 -28.00
C CYS A 11 6.94 -36.31 -27.49
N TYR A 12 7.17 -36.54 -26.19
CA TYR A 12 7.43 -37.90 -25.68
C TYR A 12 7.56 -37.92 -24.15
N VAL A 13 6.99 -38.99 -23.60
CA VAL A 13 7.06 -39.41 -22.20
C VAL A 13 8.47 -39.97 -21.93
N SER A 14 9.10 -39.61 -20.82
CA SER A 14 10.18 -40.44 -20.26
C SER A 14 10.26 -40.29 -18.74
N SER A 15 9.81 -41.36 -18.10
CA SER A 15 10.10 -41.79 -16.74
C SER A 15 11.58 -41.61 -16.34
N CYS A 16 11.84 -41.13 -15.13
CA CYS A 16 12.96 -41.57 -14.29
C CYS A 16 12.69 -41.19 -12.82
N LEU A 17 12.80 -42.19 -11.94
CA LEU A 17 12.62 -42.09 -10.49
C LEU A 17 13.62 -41.12 -9.83
N PRO A 18 13.29 -40.58 -8.63
CA PRO A 18 14.17 -39.67 -7.91
C PRO A 18 15.37 -40.43 -7.31
N LYS A 19 16.60 -40.02 -7.68
CA LYS A 19 17.81 -40.37 -6.93
C LYS A 19 17.84 -39.55 -5.64
N ALA A 20 17.96 -40.26 -4.53
CA ALA A 20 18.03 -39.71 -3.18
C ALA A 20 19.15 -38.66 -3.05
N LEU A 21 18.79 -37.51 -2.50
CA LEU A 21 19.71 -36.46 -2.08
C LEU A 21 20.53 -36.96 -0.88
N PHE A 22 21.80 -37.28 -1.12
CA PHE A 22 22.80 -37.40 -0.06
C PHE A 22 23.42 -36.02 0.15
N VAL A 23 23.10 -35.39 1.28
CA VAL A 23 23.69 -34.12 1.71
C VAL A 23 24.91 -34.44 2.58
N PRO A 24 26.15 -34.08 2.19
CA PRO A 24 27.24 -34.06 3.15
C PRO A 24 27.23 -32.74 3.94
N SER A 25 27.35 -32.84 5.26
CA SER A 25 27.50 -31.69 6.15
C SER A 25 28.91 -31.09 6.02
N PRO A 26 29.08 -29.76 6.22
CA PRO A 26 30.40 -29.14 6.17
C PRO A 26 31.17 -29.40 7.48
N SER A 27 32.29 -30.12 7.37
CA SER A 27 33.26 -30.27 8.45
C SER A 27 34.01 -28.97 8.69
N SER A 28 33.96 -28.50 9.93
CA SER A 28 34.71 -27.38 10.49
C SER A 28 36.23 -27.65 10.49
N PHE A 29 37.01 -26.78 9.86
CA PHE A 29 38.45 -26.63 10.10
C PHE A 29 38.79 -25.22 10.59
N PRO A 30 39.72 -25.06 11.54
CA PRO A 30 40.01 -23.77 12.19
C PRO A 30 40.98 -22.93 11.36
N ARG A 31 40.69 -21.63 11.30
CA ARG A 31 41.45 -20.61 10.59
C ARG A 31 42.65 -20.15 11.44
N SER A 32 43.88 -20.45 11.00
CA SER A 32 45.12 -19.89 11.57
C SER A 32 45.37 -18.48 11.02
N LYS A 33 45.78 -17.56 11.91
CA LYS A 33 46.14 -16.17 11.59
C LYS A 33 47.47 -16.13 10.84
N ARG A 34 47.52 -15.38 9.72
CA ARG A 34 48.77 -15.04 9.02
C ARG A 34 49.23 -13.66 9.47
N ASP A 35 50.47 -13.59 9.93
CA ASP A 35 51.21 -12.34 10.12
C ASP A 35 51.82 -11.89 8.78
N HIS A 36 51.75 -10.59 8.52
CA HIS A 36 52.39 -9.94 7.38
C HIS A 36 53.90 -9.85 7.57
N VAL A 37 54.68 -10.43 6.66
CA VAL A 37 56.11 -10.14 6.52
C VAL A 37 56.31 -9.36 5.22
N HIS A 38 56.92 -8.18 5.37
CA HIS A 38 57.22 -7.23 4.32
C HIS A 38 58.32 -7.73 3.38
N SER A 39 58.11 -7.43 2.10
CA SER A 39 59.00 -7.57 0.95
C SER A 39 60.43 -7.08 1.23
N SER A 40 61.41 -7.95 1.00
CA SER A 40 62.84 -7.61 1.00
C SER A 40 63.25 -7.04 -0.36
N ASP A 41 63.50 -5.73 -0.40
CA ASP A 41 64.08 -5.05 -1.55
C ASP A 41 65.57 -5.40 -1.74
N VAL A 42 65.91 -5.80 -2.97
CA VAL A 42 67.26 -6.10 -3.43
C VAL A 42 68.03 -4.79 -3.66
N LEU A 43 69.05 -4.51 -2.85
CA LEU A 43 69.95 -3.37 -3.05
C LEU A 43 71.24 -3.80 -3.79
N TYR A 44 71.41 -3.25 -4.99
CA TYR A 44 72.65 -3.33 -5.79
C TYR A 44 73.82 -2.62 -5.08
N PHE A 45 74.91 -3.37 -4.82
CA PHE A 45 76.19 -2.84 -4.33
C PHE A 45 77.03 -2.26 -5.48
N LYS A 46 77.45 -0.98 -5.36
CA LYS A 46 78.55 -0.40 -6.16
C LYS A 46 79.78 -0.20 -5.25
N PRO A 47 81.00 -0.61 -5.65
CA PRO A 47 82.19 -0.38 -4.83
C PRO A 47 82.72 1.05 -5.00
N LYS A 48 83.03 1.72 -3.88
CA LYS A 48 83.79 2.99 -3.84
C LYS A 48 85.25 2.70 -3.49
N LYS A 49 86.18 3.31 -4.24
CA LYS A 49 87.63 3.28 -4.00
C LYS A 49 87.97 4.03 -2.69
N LYS A 50 88.79 3.42 -1.83
CA LYS A 50 89.41 4.04 -0.65
C LYS A 50 90.80 4.57 -1.01
N THR A 51 91.07 5.83 -0.69
CA THR A 51 92.42 6.39 -0.54
C THR A 51 92.83 6.27 0.93
N VAL A 52 94.09 5.89 1.16
CA VAL A 52 94.68 5.69 2.49
C VAL A 52 95.68 6.80 2.73
N ASP A 53 95.38 7.70 3.67
CA ASP A 53 96.38 8.61 4.25
C ASP A 53 96.57 8.22 5.71
N ALA A 54 97.64 7.46 5.98
CA ALA A 54 98.06 7.10 7.32
C ALA A 54 99.10 8.11 7.82
N LYS A 55 98.70 8.98 8.75
CA LYS A 55 99.62 9.75 9.61
C LYS A 55 99.64 9.09 10.98
N SER A 56 100.79 8.53 11.36
CA SER A 56 101.04 7.90 12.65
C SER A 56 101.17 8.93 13.76
N ALA A 57 100.25 8.93 14.71
CA ALA A 57 100.38 9.63 15.98
C ALA A 57 101.19 8.76 16.96
N THR A 58 102.27 9.32 17.51
CA THR A 58 103.05 8.74 18.61
C THR A 58 102.34 8.93 19.96
N PRO A 59 102.55 8.03 20.92
CA PRO A 59 101.72 7.91 22.13
C PRO A 59 102.05 8.99 23.17
N SER A 60 101.01 9.52 23.82
CA SER A 60 101.12 10.29 25.04
C SER A 60 101.49 9.37 26.21
N THR A 61 102.69 9.53 26.76
CA THR A 61 103.04 8.96 28.07
C THR A 61 102.53 9.90 29.15
N ALA A 62 101.33 9.63 29.64
CA ALA A 62 100.82 10.14 30.90
C ALA A 62 101.35 9.25 32.03
N ASP A 63 102.54 9.54 32.55
CA ASP A 63 102.91 9.20 33.93
C ASP A 63 104.07 10.08 34.41
N ASN A 64 103.75 11.25 34.94
CA ASN A 64 104.61 12.02 35.85
C ASN A 64 103.66 12.65 36.86
N GLY A 65 103.73 12.18 38.12
CA GLY A 65 102.76 12.46 39.19
C GLY A 65 102.39 13.94 39.34
N LEU A 66 101.12 14.16 39.70
CA LEU A 66 100.54 15.50 39.90
C LEU A 66 101.32 16.33 40.93
N PRO A 67 101.47 17.65 40.71
CA PRO A 67 102.17 18.55 41.64
C PRO A 67 101.54 18.55 43.04
N VAL A 68 102.38 18.49 44.07
CA VAL A 68 101.96 18.62 45.49
C VAL A 68 101.33 20.00 45.73
N ALA A 69 100.24 20.04 46.49
CA ALA A 69 99.45 21.25 46.74
C ALA A 69 100.32 22.43 47.20
N GLY A 70 100.27 23.53 46.44
CA GLY A 70 101.05 24.76 46.67
C GLY A 70 102.22 24.99 45.70
N ARG A 71 102.47 24.09 44.73
CA ARG A 71 103.47 24.29 43.65
C ARG A 71 102.89 23.90 42.29
N GLN A 72 103.26 24.61 41.23
CA GLN A 72 102.92 24.27 39.84
C GLN A 72 104.20 23.86 39.09
N HIS A 73 104.13 22.76 38.33
CA HIS A 73 105.21 22.39 37.40
C HIS A 73 105.10 23.26 36.14
N LEU A 74 106.22 23.87 35.74
CA LEU A 74 106.35 24.65 34.52
C LEU A 74 107.19 23.86 33.51
N SER A 75 106.67 23.63 32.30
CA SER A 75 107.43 23.00 31.23
C SER A 75 108.35 24.02 30.58
N VAL A 76 109.66 23.86 30.75
CA VAL A 76 110.68 24.69 30.09
C VAL A 76 111.14 23.97 28.83
N GLN A 77 111.18 24.69 27.71
CA GLN A 77 111.66 24.15 26.44
C GLN A 77 113.18 23.94 26.50
N THR A 78 113.57 22.68 26.71
CA THR A 78 114.97 22.24 26.75
C THR A 78 115.46 21.67 25.41
N ASP A 79 114.65 21.80 24.36
CA ASP A 79 115.00 21.30 23.04
C ASP A 79 115.96 22.29 22.36
N LEU A 80 117.09 21.77 21.87
CA LEU A 80 118.11 22.55 21.18
C LEU A 80 117.49 23.22 19.92
N TYR A 81 117.42 24.55 19.91
CA TYR A 81 117.02 25.32 18.73
C TYR A 81 118.30 25.80 18.02
N LEU A 82 118.55 25.27 16.82
CA LEU A 82 119.65 25.69 15.94
C LEU A 82 119.04 26.45 14.75
N GLU A 83 119.46 27.70 14.59
CA GLU A 83 119.14 28.54 13.43
C GLU A 83 120.36 28.52 12.49
N GLU A 84 120.20 28.03 11.27
CA GLU A 84 121.25 28.05 10.26
C GLU A 84 121.21 29.40 9.52
N LEU A 85 122.18 30.28 9.81
CA LEU A 85 122.40 31.54 9.09
C LEU A 85 123.25 31.24 7.83
N CYS A 86 122.63 31.29 6.64
CA CYS A 86 123.32 31.10 5.37
C CYS A 86 123.77 32.44 4.77
N ASP A 87 124.94 32.95 5.18
CA ASP A 87 125.64 34.03 4.45
C ASP A 87 126.65 33.43 3.46
N VAL A 88 126.58 33.90 2.21
CA VAL A 88 127.31 33.40 1.04
C VAL A 88 128.79 33.76 1.14
N ILE A 89 129.67 32.76 1.12
CA ILE A 89 131.13 32.94 1.11
C ILE A 89 131.61 32.95 -0.35
N GLU A 90 132.42 33.94 -0.73
CA GLU A 90 133.06 34.01 -2.05
C GLU A 90 134.12 32.91 -2.22
N GLU A 91 133.97 32.10 -3.27
CA GLU A 91 134.85 30.96 -3.57
C GLU A 91 136.05 31.41 -4.41
N ALA A 92 137.26 31.05 -3.96
CA ALA A 92 138.50 31.23 -4.71
C ALA A 92 139.09 29.87 -5.06
N ASP A 93 139.27 29.62 -6.37
CA ASP A 93 139.71 28.33 -6.91
C ASP A 93 141.17 28.02 -6.55
N ALA A 94 141.37 26.93 -5.82
CA ALA A 94 142.67 26.30 -5.60
C ALA A 94 142.71 24.96 -6.33
N GLN A 95 143.63 24.80 -7.29
CA GLN A 95 143.80 23.55 -8.01
C GLN A 95 144.68 22.58 -7.21
N CYS A 96 144.11 21.43 -6.83
CA CYS A 96 144.82 20.30 -6.25
C CYS A 96 144.74 19.10 -7.19
N GLU A 97 145.89 18.58 -7.61
CA GLU A 97 146.00 17.33 -8.36
C GLU A 97 145.60 16.16 -7.45
N THR A 98 144.49 15.48 -7.79
CA THR A 98 143.99 14.27 -7.13
C THR A 98 143.74 13.20 -8.18
N ASP A 99 144.26 11.98 -7.94
CA ASP A 99 143.97 10.79 -8.74
C ASP A 99 142.45 10.51 -8.71
N PRO A 100 141.74 10.39 -9.85
CA PRO A 100 140.30 10.20 -9.87
C PRO A 100 139.91 8.87 -9.23
N LEU A 101 139.52 8.92 -7.95
CA LEU A 101 138.82 7.84 -7.28
C LEU A 101 137.44 7.68 -7.94
N LEU A 102 137.35 6.87 -8.99
CA LEU A 102 136.08 6.52 -9.62
C LEU A 102 135.23 5.72 -8.63
N ASP A 103 134.07 6.24 -8.24
CA ASP A 103 133.08 5.51 -7.47
C ASP A 103 132.59 4.30 -8.27
N ARG A 104 132.81 3.10 -7.73
CA ARG A 104 132.29 1.84 -8.29
C ARG A 104 130.76 1.91 -8.29
N PRO A 105 130.06 1.62 -9.42
CA PRO A 105 128.61 1.57 -9.42
C PRO A 105 128.12 0.54 -8.39
N PRO A 106 126.99 0.78 -7.71
CA PRO A 106 126.47 -0.13 -6.69
C PRO A 106 126.31 -1.53 -7.29
N SER A 107 126.82 -2.55 -6.57
CA SER A 107 126.74 -3.93 -7.04
C SER A 107 125.29 -4.32 -7.34
N PRO A 108 124.99 -4.88 -8.51
CA PRO A 108 123.61 -5.20 -8.89
C PRO A 108 122.97 -6.14 -7.86
N LEU A 109 121.69 -5.89 -7.56
CA LEU A 109 120.90 -6.74 -6.67
C LEU A 109 120.83 -8.16 -7.23
N PHE A 110 121.27 -9.15 -6.44
CA PHE A 110 121.16 -10.55 -6.82
C PHE A 110 119.69 -10.97 -6.75
N VAL A 111 119.06 -11.15 -7.91
CA VAL A 111 117.76 -11.81 -8.05
C VAL A 111 118.03 -13.28 -8.35
N PRO A 112 117.67 -14.22 -7.45
CA PRO A 112 117.85 -15.65 -7.70
C PRO A 112 117.11 -16.06 -8.97
N ALA A 113 117.76 -16.85 -9.83
CA ALA A 113 117.09 -17.43 -10.98
C ALA A 113 115.97 -18.38 -10.51
N LYS A 114 114.77 -18.21 -11.05
CA LYS A 114 113.64 -19.10 -10.79
C LYS A 114 114.07 -20.54 -11.18
N SER A 115 114.08 -21.44 -10.21
CA SER A 115 114.44 -22.85 -10.42
C SER A 115 113.20 -23.73 -10.25
N GLY A 116 112.79 -24.37 -11.34
CA GLY A 116 111.61 -25.22 -11.44
C GLY A 116 110.94 -25.07 -12.83
N PRO A 117 110.42 -26.14 -13.43
CA PRO A 117 109.66 -26.03 -14.67
C PRO A 117 108.30 -25.35 -14.40
N ASP A 118 107.99 -24.31 -15.17
CA ASP A 118 106.68 -23.67 -15.12
C ASP A 118 105.66 -24.50 -15.90
N VAL A 119 104.66 -25.04 -15.20
CA VAL A 119 103.54 -25.78 -15.80
C VAL A 119 102.26 -24.99 -15.54
N ALA A 120 101.63 -24.50 -16.60
CA ALA A 120 100.29 -23.95 -16.54
C ALA A 120 99.29 -25.09 -16.79
N THR A 121 98.30 -25.21 -15.92
CA THR A 121 97.12 -26.07 -16.14
C THR A 121 95.93 -25.14 -16.36
N GLN A 122 95.21 -25.38 -17.46
CA GLN A 122 94.02 -24.61 -17.83
C GLN A 122 92.94 -25.59 -18.28
N ILE A 123 91.75 -25.41 -17.73
CA ILE A 123 90.55 -26.12 -18.15
C ILE A 123 89.90 -25.32 -19.29
N TYR A 124 89.54 -25.99 -20.38
CA TYR A 124 88.83 -25.40 -21.50
C TYR A 124 87.30 -25.49 -21.31
N PRO A 125 86.52 -24.56 -21.91
CA PRO A 125 85.06 -24.61 -21.82
C PRO A 125 84.53 -25.94 -22.39
N GLY A 126 83.74 -26.67 -21.59
CA GLY A 126 83.15 -27.96 -21.96
C GLY A 126 83.94 -29.20 -21.50
N GLU A 127 85.14 -29.04 -20.92
CA GLU A 127 85.99 -30.17 -20.50
C GLU A 127 85.52 -30.85 -19.20
N LEU A 128 84.67 -30.17 -18.41
CA LEU A 128 84.04 -30.69 -17.17
C LEU A 128 82.52 -30.84 -17.26
N PHE A 129 81.92 -30.62 -18.43
CA PHE A 129 80.47 -30.69 -18.55
C PHE A 129 80.00 -32.14 -18.59
N ASP A 130 79.21 -32.54 -17.59
CA ASP A 130 78.47 -33.80 -17.58
C ASP A 130 76.99 -33.50 -17.91
N PHE A 131 76.50 -34.07 -19.00
CA PHE A 131 75.12 -33.82 -19.44
C PHE A 131 74.10 -34.39 -18.45
N ASP A 132 74.38 -35.56 -17.87
CA ASP A 132 73.41 -36.26 -17.03
C ASP A 132 73.21 -35.55 -15.68
N GLU A 133 74.26 -34.93 -15.13
CA GLU A 133 74.19 -34.11 -13.91
C GLU A 133 73.55 -32.74 -14.17
N GLU A 134 73.88 -32.10 -15.29
CA GLU A 134 73.44 -30.73 -15.59
C GLU A 134 71.99 -30.66 -16.12
N VAL A 135 71.47 -31.76 -16.69
CA VAL A 135 70.08 -31.83 -17.18
C VAL A 135 69.06 -32.12 -16.07
N GLU A 136 69.49 -32.72 -14.97
CA GLU A 136 68.64 -33.09 -13.83
C GLU A 136 67.80 -31.91 -13.29
N PRO A 137 68.36 -30.72 -12.97
CA PRO A 137 67.56 -29.59 -12.48
C PRO A 137 66.59 -29.02 -13.52
N ILE A 138 66.93 -29.14 -14.82
CA ILE A 138 66.06 -28.67 -15.91
C ILE A 138 64.84 -29.58 -16.04
N LEU A 139 65.06 -30.90 -15.97
CA LEU A 139 64.00 -31.90 -16.02
C LEU A 139 63.12 -31.86 -14.78
N GLU A 140 63.70 -31.69 -13.59
CA GLU A 140 62.94 -31.54 -12.36
C GLU A 140 62.00 -30.32 -12.43
N ALA A 141 62.51 -29.18 -12.89
CA ALA A 141 61.69 -27.98 -13.07
C ALA A 141 60.58 -28.17 -14.12
N LEU A 142 60.88 -28.79 -15.27
CA LEU A 142 59.90 -29.03 -16.32
C LEU A 142 58.80 -30.00 -15.88
N VAL A 143 59.17 -31.12 -15.27
CA VAL A 143 58.21 -32.13 -14.80
C VAL A 143 57.40 -31.58 -13.63
N GLY A 144 58.06 -30.87 -12.69
CA GLY A 144 57.38 -30.23 -11.57
C GLY A 144 56.33 -29.22 -12.03
N GLN A 145 56.72 -28.30 -12.93
CA GLN A 145 55.82 -27.27 -13.44
C GLN A 145 54.65 -27.85 -14.24
N THR A 146 54.91 -28.86 -15.07
CA THR A 146 53.85 -29.48 -15.89
C THR A 146 52.85 -30.26 -15.03
N LEU A 147 53.32 -30.98 -14.01
CA LEU A 147 52.44 -31.69 -13.08
C LEU A 147 51.63 -30.72 -12.21
N GLU A 148 52.26 -29.65 -11.71
CA GLU A 148 51.57 -28.63 -10.92
C GLU A 148 50.48 -27.95 -11.75
N GLN A 149 50.81 -27.55 -12.98
CA GLN A 149 49.84 -26.93 -13.89
C GLN A 149 48.68 -27.89 -14.19
N ALA A 150 48.97 -29.15 -14.55
CA ALA A 150 47.93 -30.14 -14.84
C ALA A 150 47.02 -30.40 -13.63
N LEU A 151 47.58 -30.44 -12.40
CA LEU A 151 46.78 -30.62 -11.19
C LEU A 151 45.84 -29.43 -10.95
N ILE A 152 46.33 -28.20 -11.11
CA ILE A 152 45.52 -26.99 -10.94
C ILE A 152 44.39 -26.94 -11.98
N GLU A 153 44.69 -27.29 -13.24
CA GLU A 153 43.70 -27.31 -14.31
C GLU A 153 42.59 -28.34 -14.03
N ILE A 154 42.94 -29.57 -13.64
CA ILE A 154 41.96 -30.61 -13.30
C ILE A 154 41.08 -30.18 -12.12
N MET A 155 41.66 -29.60 -11.07
CA MET A 155 40.88 -29.12 -9.92
C MET A 155 39.90 -28.01 -10.33
N ALA A 156 40.34 -27.10 -11.19
CA ALA A 156 39.48 -26.02 -11.69
C ALA A 156 38.36 -26.54 -12.59
N GLU A 157 38.63 -27.53 -13.44
CA GLU A 157 37.61 -28.18 -14.28
C GLU A 157 36.55 -28.89 -13.45
N GLU A 158 36.96 -29.61 -12.40
CA GLU A 158 36.04 -30.28 -11.49
C GLU A 158 35.16 -29.28 -10.71
N GLU A 159 35.76 -28.19 -10.21
CA GLU A 159 34.99 -27.11 -9.57
C GLU A 159 33.97 -26.49 -10.53
N LEU A 160 34.37 -26.18 -11.76
CA LEU A 160 33.49 -25.62 -12.78
C LEU A 160 32.35 -26.56 -13.15
N ALA A 161 32.60 -27.88 -13.22
CA ALA A 161 31.57 -28.87 -13.46
C ALA A 161 30.53 -28.89 -12.32
N VAL A 162 30.99 -28.89 -11.07
CA VAL A 162 30.11 -28.84 -9.89
C VAL A 162 29.28 -27.55 -9.87
N LEU A 163 29.88 -26.40 -10.16
CA LEU A 163 29.15 -25.13 -10.23
C LEU A 163 28.12 -25.11 -11.35
N SER A 164 28.44 -25.67 -12.52
CA SER A 164 27.51 -25.80 -13.64
C SER A 164 26.29 -26.64 -13.26
N ASP A 165 26.50 -27.79 -12.62
CA ASP A 165 25.40 -28.65 -12.16
C ASP A 165 24.52 -27.94 -11.13
N LEU A 166 25.13 -27.25 -10.16
CA LEU A 166 24.40 -26.45 -9.17
C LEU A 166 23.59 -25.32 -9.81
N GLN A 167 24.14 -24.67 -10.84
CA GLN A 167 23.44 -23.61 -11.58
C GLN A 167 22.22 -24.18 -12.31
N ILE A 168 22.37 -25.31 -13.02
CA ILE A 168 21.27 -25.97 -13.73
C ILE A 168 20.15 -26.34 -12.76
N ASP A 169 20.48 -26.94 -11.61
CA ASP A 169 19.51 -27.32 -10.59
C ASP A 169 18.78 -26.10 -10.01
N TYR A 170 19.52 -25.02 -9.74
CA TYR A 170 18.93 -23.77 -9.25
C TYR A 170 17.99 -23.13 -10.28
N GLU A 171 18.40 -23.08 -11.55
CA GLU A 171 17.59 -22.54 -12.64
C GLU A 171 16.34 -23.39 -12.87
N ALA A 172 16.46 -24.72 -12.85
CA ALA A 172 15.32 -25.63 -12.97
C ALA A 172 14.30 -25.40 -11.85
N ARG A 173 14.77 -25.32 -10.60
CA ARG A 173 13.91 -25.03 -9.43
C ARG A 173 13.26 -23.66 -9.54
N ARG A 174 14.03 -22.62 -9.84
CA ARG A 174 13.53 -21.25 -9.99
C ARG A 174 12.50 -21.15 -11.10
N ASN A 175 12.71 -21.80 -12.23
CA ASN A 175 11.77 -21.81 -13.34
C ASN A 175 10.47 -22.51 -12.97
N ALA A 176 10.53 -23.61 -12.21
CA ALA A 176 9.35 -24.29 -11.68
C ALA A 176 8.57 -23.39 -10.71
N GLU A 177 9.26 -22.75 -9.75
CA GLU A 177 8.64 -21.83 -8.78
C GLU A 177 7.99 -20.63 -9.50
N VAL A 178 8.67 -20.02 -10.48
CA VAL A 178 8.13 -18.90 -11.27
C VAL A 178 6.91 -19.33 -12.09
N ALA A 179 6.91 -20.54 -12.64
CA ALA A 179 5.75 -21.06 -13.38
C ALA A 179 4.54 -21.29 -12.46
N GLU A 180 4.76 -21.78 -11.23
CA GLU A 180 3.71 -21.95 -10.24
C GLU A 180 3.13 -20.62 -9.78
N VAL A 181 3.98 -19.64 -9.45
CA VAL A 181 3.55 -18.29 -9.06
C VAL A 181 2.68 -17.67 -10.15
N LYS A 182 3.11 -17.70 -11.42
CA LYS A 182 2.32 -17.18 -12.55
C LYS A 182 0.96 -17.87 -12.69
N ARG A 183 0.89 -19.19 -12.44
CA ARG A 183 -0.37 -19.94 -12.46
C ARG A 183 -1.32 -19.44 -11.37
N LEU A 184 -0.80 -19.19 -10.17
CA LEU A 184 -1.58 -18.70 -9.03
C LEU A 184 -2.02 -17.24 -9.24
N GLU A 185 -1.15 -16.37 -9.74
CA GLU A 185 -1.46 -14.97 -10.05
C GLU A 185 -2.58 -14.86 -11.09
N GLU A 186 -2.53 -15.68 -12.15
CA GLU A 186 -3.59 -15.69 -13.17
C GLU A 186 -4.93 -16.17 -12.58
N GLN A 187 -4.91 -17.16 -11.69
CA GLN A 187 -6.11 -17.64 -10.99
C GLN A 187 -6.66 -16.55 -10.06
N GLU A 188 -5.81 -15.88 -9.29
CA GLU A 188 -6.19 -14.79 -8.40
C GLU A 188 -6.75 -13.60 -9.18
N ARG A 189 -6.15 -13.25 -10.32
CA ARG A 189 -6.65 -12.20 -11.21
C ARG A 189 -8.10 -12.49 -11.63
N ARG A 190 -8.38 -13.72 -12.08
CA ARG A 190 -9.75 -14.11 -12.49
C ARG A 190 -10.74 -14.02 -11.33
N LEU A 191 -10.36 -14.49 -10.15
CA LEU A 191 -11.21 -14.41 -8.96
C LEU A 191 -11.44 -12.97 -8.51
N SER A 192 -10.41 -12.13 -8.59
CA SER A 192 -10.50 -10.71 -8.25
C SER A 192 -11.45 -9.97 -9.21
N GLU A 193 -11.32 -10.21 -10.52
CA GLU A 193 -12.20 -9.65 -11.54
C GLU A 193 -13.66 -10.08 -11.35
N GLU A 194 -13.90 -11.35 -11.02
CA GLU A 194 -15.25 -11.84 -10.72
C GLU A 194 -15.80 -11.19 -9.45
N LYS A 195 -15.00 -11.13 -8.37
CA LYS A 195 -15.38 -10.50 -7.11
C LYS A 195 -15.72 -9.03 -7.30
N GLU A 196 -14.92 -8.29 -8.07
CA GLU A 196 -15.16 -6.88 -8.36
C GLU A 196 -16.49 -6.67 -9.10
N LYS A 197 -16.79 -7.52 -10.09
CA LYS A 197 -18.09 -7.50 -10.77
C LYS A 197 -19.25 -7.74 -9.81
N ARG A 198 -19.13 -8.74 -8.92
CA ARG A 198 -20.15 -9.03 -7.91
C ARG A 198 -20.36 -7.89 -6.92
N ILE A 199 -19.27 -7.25 -6.48
CA ILE A 199 -19.36 -6.09 -5.59
C ILE A 199 -20.10 -4.95 -6.28
N LYS A 200 -19.78 -4.68 -7.55
CA LYS A 200 -20.45 -3.63 -8.31
C LYS A 200 -21.95 -3.91 -8.51
N GLU A 201 -22.30 -5.14 -8.89
CA GLU A 201 -23.71 -5.57 -9.00
C GLU A 201 -24.46 -5.37 -7.67
N GLN A 202 -23.83 -5.75 -6.55
CA GLN A 202 -24.42 -5.60 -5.22
C GLN A 202 -24.55 -4.13 -4.80
N GLU A 203 -23.56 -3.28 -5.10
CA GLU A 203 -23.60 -1.85 -4.81
C GLU A 203 -24.74 -1.17 -5.57
N GLU A 204 -24.91 -1.49 -6.85
CA GLU A 204 -26.02 -0.99 -7.67
C GLU A 204 -27.38 -1.45 -7.11
N ALA A 205 -27.49 -2.72 -6.69
CA ALA A 205 -28.72 -3.24 -6.08
C ALA A 205 -29.06 -2.54 -4.76
N VAL A 206 -28.07 -2.37 -3.87
CA VAL A 206 -28.25 -1.66 -2.58
C VAL A 206 -28.65 -0.20 -2.80
N SER A 207 -28.03 0.49 -3.77
CA SER A 207 -28.41 1.86 -4.12
C SER A 207 -29.88 1.95 -4.55
N LEU A 208 -30.35 0.99 -5.34
CA LEU A 208 -31.74 0.94 -5.80
C LEU A 208 -32.70 0.60 -4.66
N GLU A 209 -32.33 -0.33 -3.77
CA GLU A 209 -33.11 -0.64 -2.57
C GLU A 209 -33.28 0.59 -1.67
N ASP A 210 -32.22 1.36 -1.45
CA ASP A 210 -32.26 2.61 -0.67
C ASP A 210 -33.19 3.66 -1.30
N GLU A 211 -33.19 3.78 -2.63
CA GLU A 211 -34.11 4.67 -3.35
C GLU A 211 -35.56 4.24 -3.19
N VAL A 212 -35.83 2.94 -3.33
CA VAL A 212 -37.18 2.37 -3.16
C VAL A 212 -37.64 2.54 -1.71
N ALA A 213 -36.79 2.25 -0.73
CA ALA A 213 -37.08 2.43 0.69
C ALA A 213 -37.46 3.89 0.99
N LYS A 214 -36.69 4.87 0.46
CA LYS A 214 -37.03 6.30 0.61
C LYS A 214 -38.38 6.65 0.02
N LYS A 215 -38.72 6.12 -1.17
CA LYS A 215 -40.03 6.35 -1.82
C LYS A 215 -41.18 5.78 -0.98
N ILE A 216 -41.01 4.56 -0.44
CA ILE A 216 -42.00 3.91 0.41
C ILE A 216 -42.18 4.71 1.71
N VAL A 217 -41.08 5.08 2.37
CA VAL A 217 -41.11 5.89 3.59
C VAL A 217 -41.81 7.23 3.34
N ALA A 218 -41.53 7.91 2.23
CA ALA A 218 -42.21 9.16 1.87
C ALA A 218 -43.71 8.95 1.64
N CYS A 219 -44.11 7.87 0.95
CA CYS A 219 -45.51 7.54 0.72
C CYS A 219 -46.26 7.28 2.04
N ILE A 220 -45.71 6.44 2.91
CA ILE A 220 -46.27 6.14 4.22
C ILE A 220 -46.34 7.41 5.07
N PHE A 221 -45.29 8.24 5.06
CA PHE A 221 -45.27 9.52 5.76
C PHE A 221 -46.39 10.44 5.28
N SER A 222 -46.56 10.61 3.97
CA SER A 222 -47.63 11.43 3.39
C SER A 222 -49.01 10.87 3.72
N GLN A 223 -49.23 9.56 3.65
CA GLN A 223 -50.51 8.94 4.03
C GLN A 223 -50.85 9.18 5.49
N ASN A 224 -49.90 8.93 6.39
CA ASN A 224 -50.09 9.15 7.83
C ASN A 224 -50.35 10.64 8.11
N TYR A 225 -49.56 11.54 7.53
CA TYR A 225 -49.74 12.99 7.68
C TYR A 225 -51.10 13.47 7.15
N LEU A 226 -51.52 13.02 5.96
CA LEU A 226 -52.83 13.39 5.39
C LEU A 226 -53.99 12.83 6.21
N SER A 227 -53.86 11.59 6.71
CA SER A 227 -54.90 10.97 7.54
C SER A 227 -55.15 11.73 8.84
N GLU A 228 -54.13 12.40 9.38
CA GLU A 228 -54.24 13.24 10.57
C GLU A 228 -54.63 14.69 10.23
N LEU A 229 -54.07 15.26 9.15
CA LEU A 229 -54.32 16.63 8.74
C LEU A 229 -55.77 16.86 8.32
N VAL A 230 -56.36 15.93 7.55
CA VAL A 230 -57.72 16.08 7.01
C VAL A 230 -58.73 16.29 8.15
N PRO A 231 -58.86 15.40 9.15
CA PRO A 231 -59.74 15.63 10.29
C PRO A 231 -59.42 16.90 11.09
N GLN A 232 -58.14 17.28 11.23
CA GLN A 232 -57.77 18.51 11.94
C GLN A 232 -58.21 19.78 11.20
N VAL A 233 -58.07 19.81 9.86
CA VAL A 233 -58.54 20.92 9.02
C VAL A 233 -60.06 20.97 9.02
N TYR A 234 -60.74 19.82 8.90
CA TYR A 234 -62.20 19.74 9.01
C TYR A 234 -62.68 20.30 10.35
N LYS A 235 -62.09 19.89 11.48
CA LYS A 235 -62.42 20.43 12.81
C LYS A 235 -62.17 21.93 12.93
N LYS A 236 -61.11 22.46 12.29
CA LYS A 236 -60.82 23.90 12.30
C LYS A 236 -61.85 24.68 11.48
N LEU A 237 -62.20 24.21 10.28
CA LEU A 237 -63.22 24.85 9.44
C LEU A 237 -64.61 24.75 10.06
N GLU A 238 -64.92 23.63 10.73
CA GLU A 238 -66.15 23.44 11.51
C GLU A 238 -66.19 24.45 12.66
N ALA A 239 -65.12 24.58 13.45
CA ALA A 239 -65.03 25.57 14.52
C ALA A 239 -65.06 27.03 14.04
N GLU A 240 -64.65 27.30 12.80
CA GLU A 240 -64.76 28.61 12.14
C GLU A 240 -66.14 28.86 11.51
N GLY A 241 -67.07 27.89 11.59
CA GLY A 241 -68.46 28.03 11.13
C GLY A 241 -68.66 27.85 9.62
N TYR A 242 -67.64 27.39 8.87
CA TYR A 242 -67.76 27.20 7.41
C TYR A 242 -68.59 25.98 7.02
N PHE A 243 -68.65 24.95 7.88
CA PHE A 243 -69.50 23.76 7.69
C PHE A 243 -70.80 23.81 8.49
N GLU A 244 -70.97 24.83 9.34
CA GLU A 244 -72.21 25.10 10.09
C GLU A 244 -73.23 25.90 9.26
N VAL A 245 -72.95 26.16 7.98
CA VAL A 245 -73.95 26.73 7.06
C VAL A 245 -75.06 25.69 6.90
N GLU A 246 -76.20 26.04 7.48
CA GLU A 246 -77.48 25.34 7.50
C GLU A 246 -77.72 24.44 6.28
N ASP A 247 -78.22 23.22 6.54
CA ASP A 247 -78.70 22.33 5.50
C ASP A 247 -79.55 23.13 4.50
N PRO A 248 -79.26 23.06 3.19
CA PRO A 248 -79.97 23.88 2.20
C PRO A 248 -81.49 23.62 2.22
N GLU A 249 -81.90 22.44 2.66
CA GLU A 249 -83.30 22.06 2.89
C GLU A 249 -83.93 22.83 4.06
N MET A 250 -83.18 23.09 5.14
CA MET A 250 -83.68 23.91 6.25
C MET A 250 -83.79 25.38 5.86
N LEU A 251 -82.85 25.89 5.08
CA LEU A 251 -82.92 27.26 4.57
C LEU A 251 -84.07 27.44 3.57
N GLU A 252 -84.36 26.44 2.73
CA GLU A 252 -85.53 26.44 1.83
C GLU A 252 -86.86 26.39 2.61
N ILE A 253 -86.92 25.62 3.69
CA ILE A 253 -88.09 25.62 4.58
C ILE A 253 -88.26 27.00 5.26
N GLU A 254 -87.15 27.59 5.70
CA GLU A 254 -87.19 28.90 6.37
C GLU A 254 -87.57 30.04 5.43
N GLU A 255 -87.00 30.07 4.23
CA GLU A 255 -87.19 31.17 3.29
C GLU A 255 -88.41 31.01 2.38
N ALA A 256 -88.83 29.79 2.04
CA ALA A 256 -89.92 29.54 1.09
C ALA A 256 -91.19 28.97 1.74
N PHE A 257 -91.05 27.95 2.60
CA PHE A 257 -92.22 27.25 3.16
C PHE A 257 -92.95 28.09 4.23
N TRP A 258 -92.23 28.70 5.18
CA TRP A 258 -92.87 29.51 6.21
C TRP A 258 -93.63 30.71 5.64
N PRO A 259 -93.10 31.51 4.70
CA PRO A 259 -93.85 32.60 4.10
C PRO A 259 -95.05 32.13 3.27
N TRP A 260 -94.90 31.02 2.54
CA TRP A 260 -96.02 30.44 1.79
C TRP A 260 -97.16 29.99 2.72
N LEU A 261 -96.84 29.26 3.79
CA LEU A 261 -97.83 28.79 4.75
C LEU A 261 -98.58 29.94 5.42
N MET A 262 -97.85 30.98 5.84
CA MET A 262 -98.47 32.16 6.46
C MET A 262 -99.40 32.88 5.49
N ASN A 263 -99.00 33.03 4.22
CA ASN A 263 -99.84 33.67 3.20
C ASN A 263 -101.08 32.83 2.85
N GLU A 264 -100.97 31.50 2.81
CA GLU A 264 -102.13 30.62 2.57
C GLU A 264 -103.14 30.68 3.73
N VAL A 265 -102.64 30.66 4.98
CA VAL A 265 -103.46 30.82 6.19
C VAL A 265 -104.15 32.19 6.21
N ASP A 266 -103.44 33.26 5.87
CA ASP A 266 -104.03 34.60 5.77
C ASP A 266 -105.11 34.66 4.68
N SER A 267 -104.94 33.92 3.56
CA SER A 267 -105.94 33.84 2.50
C SER A 267 -107.23 33.14 2.95
N GLU A 268 -107.13 32.05 3.71
CA GLU A 268 -108.30 31.34 4.24
C GLU A 268 -109.00 32.12 5.35
N ILE A 269 -108.26 32.90 6.14
CA ILE A 269 -108.86 33.85 7.08
C ILE A 269 -109.64 34.93 6.30
N ALA A 270 -109.08 35.45 5.20
CA ALA A 270 -109.75 36.46 4.39
C ALA A 270 -111.00 35.93 3.65
N THR A 271 -110.99 34.69 3.16
CA THR A 271 -112.20 34.06 2.55
C THR A 271 -113.29 33.87 3.59
N LEU A 272 -112.93 33.47 4.82
CA LEU A 272 -113.85 33.32 5.93
C LEU A 272 -114.43 34.67 6.37
N GLU A 273 -113.59 35.71 6.50
CA GLU A 273 -114.03 37.07 6.82
C GLU A 273 -114.98 37.63 5.73
N ALA A 274 -114.65 37.43 4.45
CA ALA A 274 -115.53 37.81 3.34
C ALA A 274 -116.87 37.04 3.36
N SER A 275 -116.85 35.76 3.73
CA SER A 275 -118.05 34.93 3.84
C SER A 275 -118.94 35.38 5.01
N CYS A 276 -118.33 35.70 6.16
CA CYS A 276 -119.02 36.30 7.30
C CYS A 276 -119.63 37.65 6.95
N HIS A 277 -118.88 38.54 6.28
CA HIS A 277 -119.42 39.81 5.81
C HIS A 277 -120.56 39.65 4.81
N LEU A 278 -120.49 38.67 3.89
CA LEU A 278 -121.59 38.38 2.98
C LEU A 278 -122.83 37.91 3.74
N LEU A 279 -122.67 37.00 4.71
CA LEU A 279 -123.76 36.57 5.58
C LEU A 279 -124.37 37.74 6.35
N ASP A 280 -123.56 38.64 6.91
CA ASP A 280 -124.03 39.84 7.59
C ASP A 280 -124.82 40.76 6.65
N THR A 281 -124.36 40.96 5.41
CA THR A 281 -125.11 41.75 4.41
C THR A 281 -126.43 41.08 3.98
N LEU A 282 -126.46 39.76 3.84
CA LEU A 282 -127.70 39.02 3.56
C LEU A 282 -128.68 39.12 4.73
N ILE A 283 -128.18 39.08 5.97
CA ILE A 283 -129.00 39.30 7.16
C ILE A 283 -129.56 40.73 7.15
N ASP A 284 -128.73 41.74 6.89
CA ASP A 284 -129.17 43.14 6.79
C ASP A 284 -130.21 43.34 5.67
N ASP A 285 -129.99 42.79 4.48
CA ASP A 285 -130.95 42.83 3.37
C ASP A 285 -132.26 42.11 3.72
N SER A 286 -132.18 40.97 4.42
CA SER A 286 -133.38 40.25 4.87
C SER A 286 -134.19 41.08 5.87
N ILE A 287 -133.53 41.77 6.81
CA ILE A 287 -134.18 42.69 7.77
C ILE A 287 -134.79 43.88 7.04
N GLN A 288 -134.12 44.42 6.03
CA GLN A 288 -134.63 45.53 5.21
C GLN A 288 -135.85 45.12 4.37
N SER A 289 -135.85 43.92 3.77
CA SER A 289 -137.00 43.36 3.05
C SER A 289 -138.20 43.09 3.97
N ILE A 290 -137.96 42.71 5.23
CA ILE A 290 -138.99 42.56 6.27
C ILE A 290 -139.54 43.92 6.70
N ALA A 291 -138.69 44.96 6.79
CA ALA A 291 -139.11 46.33 7.10
C ALA A 291 -140.02 46.93 6.00
N GLU A 292 -139.72 46.68 4.72
CA GLU A 292 -140.51 47.17 3.57
C GLU A 292 -141.86 46.46 3.40
N THR A 293 -142.03 45.24 3.95
CA THR A 293 -143.25 44.41 3.78
C THR A 293 -144.30 44.62 4.88
N SER A 294 -144.16 45.64 5.74
CA SER A 294 -145.08 45.87 6.88
C SER A 294 -146.26 46.83 6.60
N VAL A 295 -147.24 46.37 5.80
CA VAL A 295 -148.64 46.87 5.82
C VAL A 295 -149.64 45.69 5.80
N ILE A 296 -150.30 45.49 6.96
CA ILE A 296 -151.52 44.70 7.27
C ILE A 296 -151.34 43.19 7.63
N GLN A 297 -151.74 42.89 8.88
CA GLN A 297 -151.70 41.65 9.70
C GLN A 297 -152.89 40.68 9.42
N PRO A 298 -153.18 39.58 10.18
CA PRO A 298 -152.46 38.83 11.25
C PRO A 298 -152.46 37.27 11.12
N GLU A 299 -151.62 36.65 11.96
CA GLU A 299 -151.70 35.33 12.65
C GLU A 299 -152.22 34.05 11.97
N LYS A 300 -151.40 32.98 12.09
CA LYS A 300 -151.84 31.72 12.71
C LYS A 300 -150.66 30.99 13.38
N GLN A 301 -150.79 30.82 14.69
CA GLN A 301 -150.00 29.91 15.53
C GLN A 301 -150.28 28.46 15.12
N ASN A 302 -149.25 27.59 15.13
CA ASN A 302 -149.17 26.51 16.12
C ASN A 302 -147.93 25.60 15.95
N ILE A 303 -147.11 25.62 17.02
CA ILE A 303 -146.61 24.46 17.79
C ILE A 303 -145.55 23.55 17.14
N TYR A 304 -144.29 23.82 17.52
CA TYR A 304 -143.21 22.82 17.63
C TYR A 304 -143.47 21.85 18.80
N PRO A 305 -142.85 20.66 18.82
CA PRO A 305 -141.57 20.58 19.55
C PRO A 305 -140.51 19.65 18.91
N GLU A 306 -139.25 20.10 19.02
CA GLU A 306 -138.02 19.30 19.02
C GLU A 306 -138.09 18.26 20.18
N THR A 307 -137.41 17.10 20.20
CA THR A 307 -135.96 16.98 20.39
C THR A 307 -135.56 15.51 20.53
N THR A 308 -134.32 15.20 20.07
CA THR A 308 -133.29 14.38 20.75
C THR A 308 -133.27 12.84 20.72
N LYS A 309 -132.06 12.35 20.34
CA LYS A 309 -131.16 11.34 20.98
C LYS A 309 -130.95 9.98 20.29
N TYR A 310 -129.68 9.79 19.87
CA TYR A 310 -128.76 8.67 20.16
C TYR A 310 -129.38 7.34 20.59
N THR A 311 -129.02 6.22 19.93
CA THR A 311 -128.13 5.18 20.51
C THR A 311 -127.74 4.09 19.48
N SER A 312 -126.47 3.69 19.61
CA SER A 312 -125.77 2.43 19.29
C SER A 312 -126.54 1.19 18.82
N GLU A 313 -125.92 0.44 17.89
CA GLU A 313 -125.81 -1.03 17.96
C GLU A 313 -124.62 -1.54 17.10
N GLU A 314 -123.64 -2.17 17.77
CA GLU A 314 -122.70 -3.16 17.24
C GLU A 314 -123.30 -4.56 17.48
N VAL A 315 -123.20 -5.49 16.51
CA VAL A 315 -123.09 -6.97 16.64
C VAL A 315 -122.64 -7.47 15.24
N VAL A 316 -121.38 -7.87 15.00
CA VAL A 316 -120.77 -9.24 15.13
C VAL A 316 -121.20 -10.20 14.00
N GLU A 317 -120.29 -10.61 13.11
CA GLU A 317 -119.71 -11.98 12.87
C GLU A 317 -119.68 -12.11 11.31
N ASP A 318 -118.74 -12.69 10.56
CA ASP A 318 -117.84 -13.85 10.69
C ASP A 318 -116.83 -13.78 9.51
N ALA A 319 -115.54 -14.04 9.71
CA ALA A 319 -114.83 -15.32 9.52
C ALA A 319 -114.22 -15.55 8.11
N GLU A 320 -112.89 -15.64 8.14
CA GLU A 320 -111.99 -16.54 7.39
C GLU A 320 -111.90 -16.46 5.85
N VAL A 321 -110.67 -16.33 5.33
CA VAL A 321 -109.96 -17.45 4.69
C VAL A 321 -108.45 -17.12 4.62
N ASN A 322 -107.72 -18.12 5.08
CA ASN A 322 -106.28 -18.32 5.13
C ASN A 322 -105.73 -18.72 3.76
N GLU A 323 -104.54 -18.22 3.38
CA GLU A 323 -103.66 -18.97 2.47
C GLU A 323 -102.19 -18.60 2.73
N ASN A 324 -101.55 -19.44 3.53
CA ASN A 324 -100.24 -20.09 3.32
C ASN A 324 -99.29 -19.50 2.26
N THR A 325 -98.01 -19.39 2.61
CA THR A 325 -96.93 -20.23 2.06
C THR A 325 -95.57 -19.79 2.63
N GLU A 326 -95.05 -20.57 3.58
CA GLU A 326 -93.61 -20.86 3.68
C GLU A 326 -93.27 -21.91 2.59
N PRO A 327 -92.05 -21.92 2.01
CA PRO A 327 -91.01 -22.72 2.65
C PRO A 327 -89.56 -22.22 2.54
N ASN A 328 -88.82 -22.64 3.56
CA ASN A 328 -87.38 -22.89 3.67
C ASN A 328 -86.62 -23.24 2.37
N ASN A 329 -85.36 -22.76 2.29
CA ASN A 329 -84.14 -23.49 1.89
C ASN A 329 -82.93 -22.60 2.27
N ALA A 330 -82.02 -22.99 3.17
CA ALA A 330 -80.99 -24.02 3.07
C ALA A 330 -79.82 -23.66 2.13
N SER A 331 -78.62 -23.59 2.74
CA SER A 331 -77.24 -23.75 2.22
C SER A 331 -76.70 -22.79 1.15
N ASP A 332 -75.60 -22.08 1.47
CA ASP A 332 -74.26 -22.51 1.02
C ASP A 332 -73.11 -21.77 1.73
N GLU A 333 -72.15 -22.56 2.21
CA GLU A 333 -70.80 -22.16 2.55
C GLU A 333 -69.96 -22.10 1.26
N THR A 334 -69.19 -21.04 1.03
CA THR A 334 -67.90 -21.13 0.32
C THR A 334 -66.91 -20.08 0.80
N ASN A 335 -65.73 -20.57 1.14
CA ASN A 335 -64.48 -19.85 1.39
C ASN A 335 -64.01 -19.04 0.17
N GLU A 336 -63.43 -17.86 0.38
CA GLU A 336 -62.35 -17.36 -0.50
C GLU A 336 -61.44 -16.37 0.24
N ALA A 337 -60.18 -16.81 0.36
CA ALA A 337 -58.93 -16.10 0.61
C ALA A 337 -58.90 -14.56 0.42
N ILE A 338 -58.38 -13.86 1.44
CA ILE A 338 -57.27 -12.89 1.33
C ILE A 338 -56.33 -13.07 2.51
#